data_AF-A0A2K8L668-F1
#
_entry.id   AF-A0A2K8L668-F1
#
_cell.length_a   1.000
_cell.length_b   1.000
_cell.length_c   1.000
_cell.angle_alpha   90.00
_cell.angle_beta   90.00
_cell.angle_gamma   90.00
#
_symmetry.space_group_name_H-M   'P 1'
#
loop_
_entity.id
_entity.type
_entity.pdbx_description
1 polymer ?
#
loop_
_entity_poly.entity_id
_entity_poly.type
_entity_poly.pdbx_seq_one_letter_code
_entity_poly.pdbx_strand_id
1 'polypeptide(L)'
;MRSRLSQRGFEQELVAFVLEQLKQEGYLSEKRYAESYLRSRLNRGEAPWLAAQKAKQKGVDHTVLEAVLADMNEDFDAQEACRTLLEHRDPGGLRFEDERVWQRQARFLRNKGYNSATILRVLKQR
;
A
#
# COMPACT_ATOMS: atom_id res chain seq x y z
N MET A 1 8.63 5.92 3.05
CA MET A 1 9.59 6.17 4.16
C MET A 1 10.40 7.38 3.73
N ARG A 2 9.73 8.53 3.62
CA ARG A 2 10.34 9.82 3.29
C ARG A 2 10.32 10.80 4.47
N SER A 3 9.76 10.42 5.61
CA SER A 3 9.58 11.32 6.77
C SER A 3 10.25 10.86 8.06
N ARG A 4 11.17 9.88 8.02
CA ARG A 4 11.97 9.48 9.20
C ARG A 4 13.47 9.42 8.93
N LEU A 5 13.98 10.27 8.05
CA LEU A 5 15.41 10.35 7.74
C LEU A 5 16.00 11.75 7.94
N SER A 6 15.30 12.66 8.61
CA SER A 6 15.74 14.04 8.83
C SER A 6 16.43 14.28 10.18
N GLN A 7 16.92 13.24 10.88
CA GLN A 7 17.52 13.42 12.22
C GLN A 7 18.92 12.83 12.43
N ARG A 8 19.59 12.34 11.39
CA ARG A 8 21.03 12.02 11.48
C ARG A 8 21.68 12.46 10.19
N GLY A 9 22.60 13.41 10.29
CA GLY A 9 23.22 14.13 9.19
C GLY A 9 23.99 13.22 8.25
N PHE A 10 23.28 12.65 7.29
CA PHE A 10 23.86 12.11 6.07
C PHE A 10 23.26 12.91 4.93
N GLU A 11 24.16 13.62 4.25
CA GLU A 11 23.91 14.55 3.16
C GLU A 11 22.90 14.00 2.16
N GLN A 12 21.85 14.79 1.89
CA GLN A 12 20.84 14.47 0.87
C GLN A 12 21.48 14.23 -0.51
N GLU A 13 22.70 14.73 -0.71
CA GLU A 13 23.55 14.52 -1.88
C GLU A 13 24.06 13.08 -2.00
N LEU A 14 24.39 12.40 -0.90
CA LEU A 14 24.84 11.00 -0.95
C LEU A 14 23.71 10.05 -1.36
N VAL A 15 22.48 10.35 -0.94
CA VAL A 15 21.28 9.60 -1.34
C VAL A 15 20.96 9.82 -2.82
N ALA A 16 21.10 11.05 -3.32
CA ALA A 16 20.91 11.36 -4.74
C ALA A 16 22.00 10.71 -5.60
N PHE A 17 23.26 10.75 -5.17
CA PHE A 17 24.40 10.15 -5.87
C PHE A 17 24.32 8.62 -5.96
N VAL A 18 23.93 7.94 -4.87
CA VAL A 18 23.70 6.49 -4.88
C VAL A 18 22.53 6.12 -5.80
N LEU A 19 21.48 6.95 -5.86
CA LEU A 19 20.36 6.74 -6.78
C LEU A 19 20.72 6.99 -8.25
N GLU A 20 21.68 7.87 -8.55
CA GLU A 20 22.20 8.08 -9.91
C GLU A 20 23.16 6.98 -10.36
N GLN A 21 24.06 6.54 -9.47
CA GLN A 21 24.98 5.42 -9.76
C GLN A 21 24.23 4.10 -9.98
N LEU A 22 23.15 3.85 -9.24
CA LEU A 22 22.32 2.64 -9.39
C LEU A 22 21.51 2.62 -10.71
N LYS A 23 21.31 3.77 -11.37
CA LYS A 23 20.63 3.88 -12.67
C LYS A 23 21.57 3.63 -13.85
N GLN A 24 22.87 3.90 -13.70
CA GLN A 24 23.84 3.81 -14.80
C GLN A 24 24.24 2.37 -15.17
N GLU A 25 24.03 1.38 -14.30
CA GLU A 25 24.44 -0.01 -14.57
C GLU A 25 23.35 -0.92 -15.17
N GLY A 26 22.16 -0.38 -15.47
CA GLY A 26 21.22 -0.97 -16.45
C GLY A 26 20.57 -2.34 -16.17
N TYR A 27 20.93 -3.12 -15.13
CA TYR A 27 20.46 -4.52 -15.06
C TYR A 27 20.07 -5.12 -13.70
N LEU A 28 20.04 -4.38 -12.57
CA LEU A 28 19.56 -4.97 -11.33
C LEU A 28 18.72 -4.05 -10.43
N SER A 29 17.41 -4.32 -10.48
CA SER A 29 16.52 -4.40 -9.31
C SER A 29 15.55 -3.24 -9.01
N GLU A 30 15.34 -2.24 -9.87
CA GLU A 30 14.20 -1.33 -9.66
C GLU A 30 12.85 -2.05 -9.78
N LYS A 31 12.68 -2.90 -10.81
CA LYS A 31 11.48 -3.72 -10.99
C LYS A 31 11.26 -4.71 -9.84
N ARG A 32 12.29 -5.49 -9.47
CA ARG A 32 12.22 -6.44 -8.34
C ARG A 32 11.99 -5.74 -7.01
N TYR A 33 12.56 -4.55 -6.82
CA TYR A 33 12.30 -3.73 -5.63
C TYR A 33 10.85 -3.26 -5.61
N ALA A 34 10.33 -2.76 -6.74
CA ALA A 34 8.94 -2.34 -6.87
C ALA A 34 7.97 -3.49 -6.58
N GLU A 35 8.18 -4.65 -7.19
CA GLU A 35 7.39 -5.87 -6.96
C GLU A 35 7.42 -6.31 -5.50
N SER A 36 8.61 -6.45 -4.90
CA SER A 36 8.76 -6.86 -3.51
C SER A 36 8.13 -5.85 -2.55
N TYR A 37 8.30 -4.56 -2.82
CA TYR A 37 7.69 -3.49 -2.03
C TYR A 37 6.17 -3.51 -2.12
N LEU A 38 5.60 -3.62 -3.33
CA LEU A 38 4.16 -3.69 -3.54
C LEU A 38 3.57 -4.94 -2.88
N ARG A 39 4.17 -6.12 -3.07
CA ARG A 39 3.77 -7.36 -2.38
C ARG A 39 3.79 -7.21 -0.86
N SER A 40 4.84 -6.60 -0.30
CA SER A 40 4.92 -6.34 1.14
C SER A 40 3.78 -5.44 1.64
N ARG A 41 3.30 -4.49 0.83
CA ARG A 41 2.16 -3.62 1.17
C ARG A 41 0.82 -4.32 1.03
N LEU A 42 0.63 -5.13 -0.01
CA LEU A 42 -0.57 -5.96 -0.18
C LEU A 42 -0.72 -6.95 0.96
N ASN A 43 0.38 -7.58 1.39
CA ASN A 43 0.38 -8.46 2.58
C ASN A 43 0.01 -7.73 3.88
N ARG A 44 0.17 -6.40 3.92
CA ARG A 44 -0.29 -5.55 5.03
C ARG A 44 -1.74 -5.09 4.85
N GLY A 45 -2.43 -5.55 3.81
CA GLY A 45 -3.80 -5.17 3.47
C GLY A 45 -3.94 -3.77 2.88
N GLU A 46 -2.89 -3.22 2.26
CA GLU A 46 -3.01 -1.95 1.54
C GLU A 46 -3.47 -2.20 0.11
N ALA A 47 -4.35 -1.39 -0.44
CA ALA A 47 -4.76 -1.48 -1.84
C ALA A 47 -3.57 -1.22 -2.80
N PRO A 48 -3.51 -1.87 -3.98
CA PRO A 48 -2.41 -1.75 -4.93
C PRO A 48 -2.03 -0.31 -5.27
N TRP A 49 -3.02 0.54 -5.59
CA TRP A 49 -2.79 1.95 -5.92
C TRP A 49 -2.12 2.74 -4.78
N LEU A 50 -2.49 2.46 -3.53
CA LEU A 50 -1.92 3.14 -2.36
C LEU A 50 -0.48 2.67 -2.13
N ALA A 51 -0.22 1.38 -2.34
CA ALA A 51 1.12 0.81 -2.30
C ALA A 51 2.03 1.46 -3.36
N ALA A 52 1.53 1.65 -4.58
CA ALA A 52 2.26 2.32 -5.64
C ALA A 52 2.46 3.80 -5.38
N GLN A 53 1.47 4.51 -4.84
CA GLN A 53 1.65 5.91 -4.43
C GLN A 53 2.78 6.04 -3.39
N LYS A 54 2.84 5.12 -2.42
CA LYS A 54 3.93 5.06 -1.43
C LYS A 54 5.27 4.67 -2.04
N ALA A 55 5.29 3.90 -3.13
CA ALA A 55 6.49 3.55 -3.87
C ALA A 55 7.01 4.73 -4.70
N LYS A 56 6.11 5.46 -5.37
CA LYS A 56 6.40 6.72 -6.07
C LYS A 56 7.00 7.76 -5.11
N GLN A 57 6.41 7.89 -3.92
CA GLN A 57 6.98 8.73 -2.85
C GLN A 57 8.34 8.25 -2.35
N LYS A 58 8.79 7.03 -2.65
CA LYS A 58 10.13 6.56 -2.32
C LYS A 58 11.15 6.76 -3.45
N GLY A 59 10.71 7.28 -4.60
CA GLY A 59 11.59 7.54 -5.75
C GLY A 59 11.63 6.40 -6.78
N VAL A 60 10.71 5.42 -6.70
CA VAL A 60 10.59 4.39 -7.75
C VAL A 60 10.03 5.03 -9.02
N ASP A 61 10.59 4.67 -10.16
CA ASP A 61 10.18 5.17 -11.46
C ASP A 61 8.70 4.87 -11.76
N HIS A 62 8.03 5.83 -12.40
CA HIS A 62 6.60 5.74 -12.69
C HIS A 62 6.27 4.62 -13.67
N THR A 63 7.09 4.44 -14.71
CA THR A 63 6.86 3.45 -15.77
C THR A 63 6.99 2.04 -15.23
N VAL A 64 7.96 1.81 -14.33
CA VAL A 64 8.14 0.54 -13.62
C VAL A 64 6.95 0.25 -12.71
N LEU A 65 6.43 1.27 -12.01
CA LEU A 65 5.26 1.09 -11.15
C LEU A 65 3.98 0.79 -11.92
N GLU A 66 3.77 1.43 -13.07
CA GLU A 66 2.59 1.16 -13.90
C GLU A 66 2.59 -0.26 -14.45
N ALA A 67 3.73 -0.73 -14.96
CA ALA A 67 3.86 -2.10 -15.44
C ALA A 67 3.56 -3.12 -14.33
N VAL A 68 4.17 -2.95 -13.15
CA VAL A 68 3.95 -3.88 -12.02
C VAL A 68 2.54 -3.76 -11.45
N LEU A 69 1.94 -2.56 -11.45
CA LEU A 69 0.56 -2.38 -11.01
C LEU A 69 -0.44 -3.03 -11.95
N ALA A 70 -0.24 -2.94 -13.26
CA ALA A 70 -1.11 -3.57 -14.24
C ALA A 70 -1.19 -5.07 -14.00
N ASP A 71 -0.04 -5.73 -13.86
CA ASP A 71 0.07 -7.16 -13.56
C ASP A 71 -0.63 -7.52 -12.23
N MET A 72 -0.52 -6.67 -11.20
CA MET A 72 -1.09 -6.94 -9.89
C MET A 72 -2.59 -6.65 -9.78
N ASN A 73 -3.12 -5.77 -10.62
CA ASN A 73 -4.51 -5.32 -10.52
C ASN A 73 -5.48 -6.29 -11.22
N GLU A 74 -5.00 -7.09 -12.18
CA GLU A 74 -5.79 -8.15 -12.84
C GLU A 74 -6.29 -9.20 -11.84
N ASP A 75 -5.46 -9.57 -10.86
CA ASP A 75 -5.78 -10.60 -9.87
C ASP A 75 -6.31 -10.05 -8.53
N PHE A 76 -6.36 -8.73 -8.35
CA PHE A 76 -6.69 -8.13 -7.05
C PHE A 76 -8.20 -7.95 -6.83
N ASP A 77 -8.81 -8.86 -6.07
CA ASP A 77 -10.17 -8.65 -5.56
C ASP A 77 -10.14 -7.72 -4.32
N ALA A 78 -10.47 -6.45 -4.58
CA ALA A 78 -10.55 -5.43 -3.54
C ALA A 78 -11.62 -5.71 -2.47
N GLN A 79 -12.72 -6.40 -2.82
CA GLN A 79 -13.80 -6.70 -1.89
C GLN A 79 -13.40 -7.83 -0.96
N GLU A 80 -12.86 -8.91 -1.50
CA GLU A 80 -12.35 -10.03 -0.72
C GLU A 80 -11.20 -9.59 0.21
N ALA A 81 -10.23 -8.83 -0.29
CA ALA A 81 -9.14 -8.32 0.54
C ALA A 81 -9.66 -7.43 1.69
N CYS A 82 -10.65 -6.58 1.41
CA CYS A 82 -11.28 -5.73 2.42
C CYS A 82 -12.04 -6.54 3.48
N ARG A 83 -12.73 -7.61 3.06
CA ARG A 83 -13.44 -8.55 3.95
C ARG A 83 -12.48 -9.27 4.88
N THR A 84 -11.42 -9.87 4.35
CA THR A 84 -10.42 -10.61 5.15
C THR A 84 -9.78 -9.70 6.21
N LEU A 85 -9.49 -8.45 5.88
CA LEU A 85 -8.94 -7.48 6.84
C LEU A 85 -9.94 -7.11 7.94
N LEU A 86 -11.22 -7.01 7.59
CA LEU A 86 -12.26 -6.70 8.56
C LEU A 86 -12.50 -7.88 9.50
N GLU A 87 -12.58 -9.10 8.97
CA GLU A 87 -12.75 -10.33 9.76
C GLU A 87 -11.60 -10.54 10.75
N HIS A 88 -10.35 -10.33 10.31
CA HIS A 88 -9.19 -10.45 11.21
C HIS A 88 -9.19 -9.36 12.32
N ARG A 89 -9.77 -8.18 12.05
CA ARG A 89 -9.76 -7.05 12.99
C ARG A 89 -11.00 -7.00 13.89
N ASP A 90 -12.12 -7.53 13.43
CA ASP A 90 -13.41 -7.57 14.11
C ASP A 90 -14.08 -8.95 13.91
N PRO A 91 -13.46 -10.03 14.44
CA PRO A 91 -13.98 -11.38 14.27
C PRO A 91 -15.33 -11.59 14.98
N GLY A 92 -15.61 -10.82 16.03
CA GLY A 92 -16.87 -10.86 16.77
C GLY A 92 -18.00 -10.05 16.14
N GLY A 93 -17.74 -9.30 15.06
CA GLY A 93 -18.76 -8.48 14.43
C GLY A 93 -19.28 -7.33 15.30
N LEU A 94 -18.47 -6.80 16.23
CA LEU A 94 -18.85 -5.71 17.12
C LEU A 94 -19.25 -4.45 16.36
N ARG A 95 -18.83 -4.32 15.10
CA ARG A 95 -19.30 -3.26 14.17
C ARG A 95 -20.82 -3.21 14.00
N PHE A 96 -21.54 -4.31 14.24
CA PHE A 96 -23.00 -4.37 14.14
C PHE A 96 -23.70 -3.89 15.42
N GLU A 97 -22.98 -3.86 16.54
CA GLU A 97 -23.52 -3.55 17.87
C GLU A 97 -23.13 -2.13 18.32
N ASP A 98 -21.97 -1.62 17.87
CA ASP A 98 -21.47 -0.30 18.24
C ASP A 98 -21.08 0.54 17.01
N GLU A 99 -21.77 1.66 16.81
CA GLU A 99 -21.49 2.62 15.75
C GLU A 99 -20.06 3.18 15.83
N ARG A 100 -19.49 3.33 17.04
CA ARG A 100 -18.11 3.77 17.21
C ARG A 100 -17.12 2.73 16.70
N VAL A 101 -17.44 1.43 16.82
CA VAL A 101 -16.65 0.36 16.19
C VAL A 101 -16.80 0.45 14.68
N TRP A 102 -18.03 0.58 14.16
CA TRP A 102 -18.29 0.74 12.74
C TRP A 102 -17.46 1.87 12.11
N GLN A 103 -17.49 3.07 12.71
CA GLN A 103 -16.72 4.23 12.23
C GLN A 103 -15.21 3.99 12.31
N ARG A 104 -14.72 3.29 13.34
CA ARG A 104 -13.30 2.91 13.46
C ARG A 104 -12.88 1.90 12.40
N GLN A 105 -13.73 0.96 12.01
CA GLN A 105 -13.46 0.01 10.93
C GLN A 105 -13.48 0.72 9.56
N ALA A 106 -14.47 1.58 9.31
CA ALA A 106 -14.56 2.38 8.09
C ALA A 106 -13.32 3.24 7.88
N ARG A 107 -12.86 3.97 8.92
CA ARG A 107 -11.63 4.79 8.85
C ARG A 107 -10.39 3.94 8.59
N PHE A 108 -10.30 2.76 9.20
CA PHE A 108 -9.19 1.85 8.98
C PHE A 108 -9.10 1.39 7.53
N LEU A 109 -10.20 0.90 6.95
CA LEU A 109 -10.24 0.45 5.56
C LEU A 109 -9.98 1.60 4.58
N ARG A 110 -10.49 2.80 4.87
CA ARG A 110 -10.17 3.99 4.09
C ARG A 110 -8.66 4.30 4.11
N ASN A 111 -8.03 4.20 5.27
CA ASN A 111 -6.58 4.41 5.40
C ASN A 111 -5.75 3.32 4.71
N LYS A 112 -6.36 2.17 4.40
CA LYS A 112 -5.77 1.11 3.56
C LYS A 112 -5.97 1.34 2.06
N GLY A 113 -6.72 2.38 1.67
CA GLY A 113 -6.91 2.77 0.28
C GLY A 113 -8.13 2.13 -0.38
N TYR A 114 -9.01 1.46 0.36
CA TYR A 114 -10.25 0.95 -0.22
C TYR A 114 -11.21 2.11 -0.50
N ASN A 115 -11.96 2.00 -1.60
CA ASN A 115 -12.97 3.00 -1.96
C ASN A 115 -14.20 2.89 -1.04
N SER A 116 -14.98 3.96 -0.95
CA SER A 116 -16.15 4.02 -0.07
C SER A 116 -17.22 2.97 -0.41
N ALA A 117 -17.42 2.65 -1.68
CA ALA A 117 -18.43 1.67 -2.11
C ALA A 117 -18.10 0.26 -1.59
N THR A 118 -16.85 -0.19 -1.77
CA THR A 118 -16.36 -1.49 -1.26
C THR A 118 -16.40 -1.52 0.27
N ILE A 119 -15.97 -0.44 0.94
CA ILE A 119 -16.00 -0.35 2.40
C ILE A 119 -17.43 -0.50 2.94
N LEU A 120 -18.37 0.26 2.39
CA LEU A 120 -19.77 0.23 2.84
C LEU A 120 -20.41 -1.15 2.60
N ARG A 121 -20.08 -1.80 1.49
CA ARG A 121 -20.58 -3.15 1.18
C ARG A 121 -20.08 -4.18 2.18
N VAL A 122 -18.78 -4.19 2.46
CA VAL A 122 -18.15 -5.14 3.38
C VAL A 122 -18.58 -4.90 4.83
N LEU A 123 -18.71 -3.64 5.26
CA LEU A 123 -19.15 -3.33 6.63
C LEU A 123 -20.59 -3.75 6.92
N LYS A 124 -21.44 -3.84 5.88
CA LYS A 124 -22.84 -4.28 5.99
C LYS A 124 -23.00 -5.80 5.81
N GLN A 125 -21.98 -6.49 5.33
CA GLN A 125 -21.99 -7.95 5.19
C GLN A 125 -21.61 -8.61 6.51
N ARG A 126 -22.51 -9.50 6.97
CA ARG A 126 -22.37 -10.28 8.19
C ARG A 126 -21.70 -11.61 7.90
#